data_AF-A0A314XU05-F1
#
_entry.id   AF-A0A314XU05-F1
#
_cell.length_a   1.000
_cell.length_b   1.000
_cell.length_c   1.000
_cell.angle_alpha   90.00
_cell.angle_beta   90.00
_cell.angle_gamma   90.00
#
_symmetry.space_group_name_H-M   'P 1'
#
loop_
_entity.id
_entity.type
_entity.pdbx_description
1 polymer ?
#
loop_
_entity_poly.entity_id
_entity_poly.type
_entity_poly.pdbx_seq_one_letter_code
_entity_poly.pdbx_strand_id
1 'polypeptide(L)'
;MNPVREMAKNLIRSQKWAEVFDAVPCYEPGHLNLKNYAEQARGLIQDIESAMSSCPKISELELLYSRACEFPIYVKESENLLQRISSAKVLMEGIRNCISEKRPAAIDVDVVYKLKLESSELQVQLPDIEKLSDLLGKAESCRARCGEILKDHISLKGGSNNAVMSNAYSKDGASLRIKVDQLSLVECELKKARCRKGAEGYILRERSFVDMSKHWMLPCNGRKSKIYSCT
;
A
#
# COMPACT_ATOMS: atom_id res chain seq x y z
N MET A 1 -6.00 -12.44 -17.73
CA MET A 1 -6.56 -12.66 -19.08
C MET A 1 -6.40 -14.13 -19.45
N ASN A 2 -7.41 -14.78 -20.05
CA ASN A 2 -7.34 -16.19 -20.42
C ASN A 2 -6.82 -16.29 -21.88
N PRO A 3 -5.61 -16.83 -22.13
CA PRO A 3 -5.00 -16.87 -23.46
C PRO A 3 -5.86 -17.64 -24.48
N VAL A 4 -6.54 -18.69 -24.03
CA VAL A 4 -7.39 -19.55 -24.86
C VAL A 4 -8.62 -18.78 -25.36
N ARG A 5 -9.14 -17.87 -24.53
CA ARG A 5 -10.29 -17.03 -24.89
C ARG A 5 -9.91 -15.98 -25.95
N GLU A 6 -8.73 -15.39 -25.85
CA GLU A 6 -8.24 -14.43 -26.84
C GLU A 6 -7.89 -15.11 -28.17
N MET A 7 -7.28 -16.30 -28.11
CA MET A 7 -7.01 -17.11 -29.30
C MET A 7 -8.30 -17.54 -30.01
N ALA A 8 -9.34 -17.92 -29.27
CA ALA A 8 -10.65 -18.25 -29.84
C ALA A 8 -11.33 -17.04 -30.51
N LYS A 9 -11.24 -15.85 -29.90
CA LYS A 9 -11.74 -14.61 -30.51
C LYS A 9 -11.00 -14.29 -31.80
N ASN A 10 -9.68 -14.44 -31.81
CA ASN A 10 -8.85 -14.21 -33.00
C ASN A 10 -9.20 -15.21 -34.12
N LEU A 11 -9.42 -16.48 -33.79
CA LEU A 11 -9.78 -17.52 -34.76
C LEU A 11 -11.14 -17.23 -35.42
N ILE A 12 -12.15 -16.88 -34.61
CA ILE A 12 -13.49 -16.50 -35.09
C ILE A 12 -13.41 -15.24 -35.97
N ARG A 13 -12.54 -14.29 -35.61
CA ARG A 13 -12.29 -13.08 -36.41
C ARG A 13 -11.67 -13.44 -37.76
N SER A 14 -10.64 -14.28 -37.78
CA SER A 14 -9.98 -14.77 -39.01
C SER A 14 -10.93 -15.54 -39.93
N GLN A 15 -11.84 -16.35 -39.38
CA GLN A 15 -12.86 -17.04 -40.17
C GLN A 15 -13.86 -16.06 -40.79
N LYS A 16 -14.26 -15.03 -40.05
CA LYS A 16 -15.11 -13.95 -40.57
C LYS A 16 -14.45 -13.15 -41.69
N TRP A 17 -13.13 -12.99 -41.67
CA TRP A 17 -12.38 -12.38 -42.78
C TRP A 17 -12.33 -13.26 -44.03
N ALA A 18 -12.34 -14.59 -43.87
CA ALA A 18 -12.32 -15.53 -45.00
C ALA A 18 -13.66 -15.56 -45.77
N GLU A 19 -14.78 -15.29 -45.11
CA GLU A 19 -16.11 -15.23 -45.74
C GLU A 19 -16.38 -13.92 -46.51
N VAL A 20 -15.54 -12.89 -46.37
CA VAL A 20 -15.71 -11.58 -47.06
C VAL A 20 -14.99 -11.52 -48.41
N PHE A 21 -14.15 -12.51 -48.73
CA PHE A 21 -13.50 -12.62 -50.04
C PHE A 21 -14.36 -13.41 -51.04
N ASP A 22 -15.60 -12.98 -51.24
CA ASP A 22 -16.22 -13.19 -52.55
C ASP A 22 -15.38 -12.42 -53.58
N ALA A 23 -15.09 -13.05 -54.71
CA ALA A 23 -14.18 -12.56 -55.73
C ALA A 23 -14.52 -11.12 -56.16
N VAL A 24 -13.82 -10.15 -55.55
CA VAL A 24 -13.98 -8.73 -55.83
C VAL A 24 -13.66 -8.51 -57.31
N PRO A 25 -14.61 -8.00 -58.12
CA PRO A 25 -14.32 -7.62 -59.49
C PRO A 25 -13.19 -6.60 -59.49
N CYS A 26 -12.19 -6.80 -60.35
CA CYS A 26 -10.94 -6.05 -60.42
C CYS A 26 -11.10 -4.60 -60.93
N TYR A 27 -12.01 -3.82 -60.34
CA TYR A 27 -12.35 -2.46 -60.76
C TYR A 27 -11.85 -1.35 -59.84
N GLU A 28 -11.23 -1.69 -58.70
CA GLU A 28 -10.33 -0.77 -57.99
C GLU A 28 -8.92 -1.34 -57.98
N PRO A 29 -7.90 -0.55 -58.37
CA PRO A 29 -6.56 -1.08 -58.41
C PRO A 29 -6.08 -1.16 -56.96
N GLY A 30 -5.96 -2.38 -56.42
CA GLY A 30 -5.68 -2.64 -55.01
C GLY A 30 -4.48 -1.88 -54.42
N HIS A 31 -3.59 -1.34 -55.25
CA HIS A 31 -2.53 -0.42 -54.83
C HIS A 31 -3.04 0.89 -54.22
N LEU A 32 -4.17 1.45 -54.69
CA LEU A 32 -4.76 2.67 -54.11
C LEU A 32 -5.31 2.40 -52.71
N ASN A 33 -5.97 1.26 -52.52
CA ASN A 33 -6.47 0.84 -51.21
C ASN A 33 -5.33 0.55 -50.22
N LEU A 34 -4.27 -0.13 -50.67
CA LEU A 34 -3.06 -0.32 -49.86
C LEU A 34 -2.38 1.00 -49.48
N LYS A 35 -2.32 1.97 -50.42
CA LYS A 35 -1.77 3.30 -50.14
C LYS A 35 -2.59 4.04 -49.09
N ASN A 36 -3.92 4.00 -49.19
CA ASN A 36 -4.82 4.61 -48.22
C ASN A 36 -4.66 3.97 -46.82
N TYR A 37 -4.62 2.63 -46.73
CA TYR A 37 -4.36 1.96 -45.46
C TYR A 37 -2.98 2.29 -44.89
N ALA A 38 -1.95 2.42 -45.73
CA ALA A 38 -0.62 2.84 -45.28
C ALA A 38 -0.61 4.29 -44.75
N GLU A 39 -1.37 5.20 -45.37
CA GLU A 39 -1.58 6.57 -44.87
C GLU A 39 -2.29 6.58 -43.52
N GLN A 40 -3.38 5.82 -43.39
CA GLN A 40 -4.10 5.67 -42.13
C GLN A 40 -3.27 4.98 -41.04
N ALA A 41 -2.44 4.00 -41.38
CA ALA A 41 -1.50 3.37 -40.45
C ALA A 41 -0.50 4.39 -39.90
N ARG A 42 0.04 5.26 -40.76
CA ARG A 42 0.92 6.37 -40.32
C ARG A 42 0.21 7.32 -39.37
N GLY A 43 -1.06 7.67 -39.64
CA GLY A 43 -1.86 8.47 -38.73
C GLY A 43 -2.06 7.78 -37.37
N LEU A 44 -2.38 6.49 -37.37
CA LEU A 44 -2.53 5.71 -36.14
C LEU A 44 -1.21 5.62 -35.34
N ILE A 45 -0.07 5.45 -36.00
CA ILE A 45 1.25 5.48 -35.35
C ILE A 45 1.45 6.81 -34.64
N GLN A 46 1.19 7.92 -35.32
CA GLN A 46 1.31 9.26 -34.75
C GLN A 46 0.36 9.47 -33.56
N ASP A 47 -0.88 8.98 -33.65
CA ASP A 47 -1.85 9.02 -32.55
C ASP A 47 -1.32 8.25 -31.32
N ILE A 48 -0.75 7.05 -31.53
CA ILE A 48 -0.18 6.22 -30.46
C ILE A 48 1.02 6.93 -29.83
N GLU A 49 1.98 7.39 -30.63
CA GLU A 49 3.19 8.05 -30.14
C GLU A 49 2.85 9.34 -29.36
N SER A 50 1.92 10.13 -29.87
CA SER A 50 1.44 11.36 -29.22
C SER A 50 0.79 11.06 -27.87
N ALA A 51 -0.07 10.03 -27.82
CA ALA A 51 -0.66 9.56 -26.57
C ALA A 51 0.43 9.09 -25.59
N MET A 52 1.39 8.31 -26.05
CA MET A 52 2.48 7.80 -25.21
C MET A 52 3.35 8.91 -24.58
N SER A 53 3.47 10.06 -25.25
CA SER A 53 4.22 11.22 -24.78
C SER A 53 3.44 12.14 -23.83
N SER A 54 2.12 12.03 -23.75
CA SER A 54 1.24 13.02 -23.10
C SER A 54 0.63 12.57 -21.76
N CYS A 55 1.17 11.52 -21.13
CA CYS A 55 0.65 10.95 -19.88
C CYS A 55 -0.88 10.69 -19.92
N PRO A 56 -1.34 9.76 -20.78
CA PRO A 56 -2.75 9.59 -21.09
C PRO A 56 -3.46 8.80 -19.98
N LYS A 57 -4.80 8.80 -20.02
CA LYS A 57 -5.60 7.90 -19.17
C LYS A 57 -5.54 6.47 -19.71
N ILE A 58 -5.65 5.49 -18.81
CA ILE A 58 -5.65 4.09 -19.22
C ILE A 58 -6.77 3.76 -20.23
N SER A 59 -7.94 4.37 -20.09
CA SER A 59 -9.07 4.19 -21.01
C SER A 59 -8.79 4.72 -22.42
N GLU A 60 -8.00 5.79 -22.54
CA GLU A 60 -7.58 6.35 -23.84
C GLU A 60 -6.61 5.39 -24.54
N LEU A 61 -5.67 4.82 -23.79
CA LEU A 61 -4.76 3.79 -24.30
C LEU A 61 -5.53 2.54 -24.78
N GLU A 62 -6.53 2.08 -24.01
CA GLU A 62 -7.37 0.94 -24.39
C GLU A 62 -8.18 1.19 -25.67
N LEU A 63 -8.66 2.42 -25.86
CA LEU A 63 -9.38 2.81 -27.07
C LEU A 63 -8.45 2.80 -28.29
N LEU A 64 -7.24 3.37 -28.16
CA LEU A 64 -6.22 3.34 -29.21
C LEU A 64 -5.80 1.91 -29.54
N TYR A 65 -5.68 1.04 -28.52
CA TYR A 65 -5.31 -0.35 -28.72
C TYR A 65 -6.41 -1.11 -29.46
N SER A 66 -7.67 -0.90 -29.08
CA SER A 66 -8.83 -1.50 -29.77
C SER A 66 -8.88 -1.08 -31.24
N ARG A 67 -8.66 0.22 -31.52
CA ARG A 67 -8.55 0.75 -32.88
C ARG A 67 -7.40 0.11 -33.66
N ALA A 68 -6.24 -0.09 -33.02
CA ALA A 68 -5.09 -0.75 -33.66
C ALA A 68 -5.34 -2.24 -33.95
N CYS A 69 -6.03 -2.97 -33.06
CA CYS A 69 -6.40 -4.36 -33.28
C CYS A 69 -7.48 -4.56 -34.36
N GLU A 70 -8.29 -3.53 -34.61
CA GLU A 70 -9.29 -3.50 -35.68
C GLU A 70 -8.69 -3.06 -37.02
N PHE A 71 -7.45 -2.59 -37.01
CA PHE A 71 -6.81 -2.06 -38.20
C PHE A 71 -6.34 -3.18 -39.15
N PRO A 72 -6.57 -3.07 -40.47
CA PRO A 72 -6.19 -4.12 -41.43
C PRO A 72 -4.70 -4.36 -41.58
N ILE A 73 -3.86 -3.38 -41.22
CA ILE A 73 -2.40 -3.48 -41.27
C ILE A 73 -1.86 -3.59 -39.85
N TYR A 74 -0.92 -4.50 -39.64
CA TYR A 74 -0.23 -4.61 -38.36
C TYR A 74 0.62 -3.38 -38.07
N VAL A 75 0.40 -2.78 -36.90
CA VAL A 75 1.16 -1.62 -36.41
C VAL A 75 1.99 -2.06 -35.21
N LYS A 76 3.32 -2.04 -35.32
CA LYS A 76 4.23 -2.56 -34.28
C LYS A 76 4.11 -1.80 -32.96
N GLU A 77 3.82 -0.51 -33.02
CA GLU A 77 3.62 0.38 -31.89
C GLU A 77 2.46 -0.08 -30.99
N SER A 78 1.53 -0.88 -31.53
CA SER A 78 0.47 -1.52 -30.75
C SER A 78 0.98 -2.52 -29.71
N GLU A 79 2.16 -3.13 -29.90
CA GLU A 79 2.80 -4.00 -28.89
C GLU A 79 3.21 -3.19 -27.65
N ASN A 80 3.83 -2.02 -27.86
CA ASN A 80 4.24 -1.12 -26.78
C ASN A 80 3.00 -0.65 -26.01
N LEU A 81 1.96 -0.25 -26.75
CA LEU A 81 0.68 0.14 -26.19
C LEU A 81 0.08 -0.97 -25.30
N LEU A 82 0.07 -2.22 -25.79
CA LEU A 82 -0.40 -3.38 -25.03
C LEU A 82 0.42 -3.61 -23.75
N GLN A 83 1.74 -3.55 -23.86
CA GLN A 83 2.64 -3.73 -22.72
C GLN A 83 2.35 -2.69 -21.65
N ARG A 84 2.21 -1.42 -22.04
CA ARG A 84 1.94 -0.32 -21.11
C ARG A 84 0.57 -0.44 -20.45
N ILE A 85 -0.47 -0.81 -21.20
CA ILE A 85 -1.81 -1.12 -20.66
C ILE A 85 -1.73 -2.28 -19.66
N SER A 86 -0.97 -3.33 -19.98
CA SER A 86 -0.84 -4.51 -19.12
C SER A 86 -0.14 -4.17 -17.80
N SER A 87 0.97 -3.43 -17.86
CA SER A 87 1.66 -2.92 -16.67
C SER A 87 0.75 -2.01 -15.84
N ALA A 88 -0.01 -1.12 -16.49
CA ALA A 88 -0.95 -0.23 -15.81
C ALA A 88 -2.03 -1.01 -15.05
N LYS A 89 -2.57 -2.08 -15.65
CA LYS A 89 -3.57 -2.94 -15.00
C LYS A 89 -3.02 -3.67 -13.79
N VAL A 90 -1.80 -4.21 -13.88
CA VAL A 90 -1.14 -4.88 -12.74
C VAL A 90 -0.92 -3.87 -11.61
N LEU A 91 -0.43 -2.67 -11.95
CA LEU A 91 -0.18 -1.61 -10.99
C LEU A 91 -1.48 -1.12 -10.33
N MET A 92 -2.55 -0.90 -11.10
CA MET A 92 -3.87 -0.55 -10.56
C MET A 92 -4.39 -1.59 -9.58
N GLU A 93 -4.18 -2.87 -9.88
CA GLU A 93 -4.57 -3.95 -8.97
C GLU A 93 -3.71 -3.94 -7.70
N GLY A 94 -2.40 -3.69 -7.81
CA GLY A 94 -1.52 -3.45 -6.66
C GLY A 94 -2.00 -2.28 -5.80
N ILE A 95 -2.33 -1.14 -6.41
CA ILE A 95 -2.84 0.05 -5.72
C ILE A 95 -4.18 -0.23 -5.04
N ARG A 96 -5.11 -0.90 -5.72
CA ARG A 96 -6.39 -1.35 -5.15
C ARG A 96 -6.15 -2.23 -3.92
N ASN A 97 -5.18 -3.13 -4.04
CA ASN A 97 -4.70 -3.97 -2.96
C ASN A 97 -3.90 -3.21 -1.90
N CYS A 98 -3.57 -1.93 -2.05
CA CYS A 98 -2.97 -1.05 -1.04
C CYS A 98 -3.95 -0.04 -0.40
N ILE A 99 -5.06 0.31 -1.07
CA ILE A 99 -6.15 1.14 -0.50
C ILE A 99 -7.43 0.42 0.02
N SER A 100 -7.83 -0.75 -0.52
CA SER A 100 -8.91 -1.62 0.02
C SER A 100 -8.91 -1.83 1.55
N GLU A 101 -10.05 -1.57 2.18
CA GLU A 101 -10.27 -1.72 3.63
C GLU A 101 -10.43 -3.18 4.08
N LYS A 102 -10.81 -4.09 3.17
CA LYS A 102 -11.21 -5.48 3.48
C LYS A 102 -10.04 -6.44 3.71
N ARG A 103 -8.83 -5.95 4.01
CA ARG A 103 -7.65 -6.81 4.07
C ARG A 103 -7.48 -7.53 5.39
N PRO A 104 -7.14 -8.83 5.36
CA PRO A 104 -6.79 -9.57 6.56
C PRO A 104 -5.38 -9.26 7.06
N ALA A 105 -4.44 -8.84 6.21
CA ALA A 105 -3.02 -8.65 6.55
C ALA A 105 -2.54 -7.21 6.35
N ALA A 106 -1.57 -6.80 7.18
CA ALA A 106 -0.90 -5.51 7.06
C ALA A 106 0.16 -5.53 5.94
N ILE A 107 0.23 -4.43 5.18
CA ILE A 107 1.10 -4.28 4.00
C ILE A 107 2.41 -3.64 4.40
N ASP A 108 3.52 -4.12 3.86
CA ASP A 108 4.81 -3.49 4.07
C ASP A 108 4.88 -2.11 3.40
N VAL A 109 5.39 -1.10 4.10
CA VAL A 109 5.56 0.25 3.56
C VAL A 109 6.44 0.26 2.31
N ASP A 110 7.41 -0.65 2.21
CA ASP A 110 8.29 -0.78 1.04
C ASP A 110 7.53 -1.16 -0.23
N VAL A 111 6.45 -1.95 -0.09
CA VAL A 111 5.55 -2.29 -1.21
C VAL A 111 4.82 -1.04 -1.69
N VAL A 112 4.37 -0.18 -0.78
CA VAL A 112 3.68 1.08 -1.12
C VAL A 112 4.63 2.04 -1.85
N TYR A 113 5.88 2.17 -1.40
CA TYR A 113 6.91 2.95 -2.09
C TYR A 113 7.19 2.41 -3.48
N LYS A 114 7.37 1.10 -3.62
CA LYS A 114 7.62 0.47 -4.92
C LYS A 114 6.51 0.78 -5.92
N LEU A 115 5.25 0.61 -5.52
CA LEU A 115 4.11 0.93 -6.39
C LEU A 115 4.06 2.42 -6.75
N LYS A 116 4.45 3.30 -5.83
CA LYS A 116 4.53 4.75 -6.10
C LYS A 116 5.59 5.05 -7.15
N LEU A 117 6.78 4.44 -7.05
CA LEU A 117 7.85 4.60 -8.05
C LEU A 117 7.42 4.09 -9.43
N GLU A 118 6.89 2.86 -9.49
CA GLU A 118 6.40 2.25 -10.74
C GLU A 118 5.31 3.11 -11.40
N SER A 119 4.46 3.78 -10.61
CA SER A 119 3.43 4.68 -11.14
C SER A 119 4.01 5.93 -11.82
N SER A 120 5.12 6.46 -11.31
CA SER A 120 5.80 7.62 -11.90
C SER A 120 6.56 7.23 -13.17
N GLU A 121 7.11 6.02 -13.23
CA GLU A 121 7.82 5.51 -14.40
C GLU A 121 6.88 5.21 -15.57
N LEU A 122 5.68 4.70 -15.30
CA LEU A 122 4.74 4.26 -16.34
C LEU A 122 4.14 5.41 -17.15
N GLN A 123 4.20 6.65 -16.63
CA GLN A 123 3.69 7.86 -17.29
C GLN A 123 2.23 7.67 -17.80
N VAL A 124 1.35 7.11 -16.97
CA VAL A 124 -0.08 6.94 -17.27
C VAL A 124 -0.87 7.50 -16.10
N GLN A 125 -1.98 8.18 -16.37
CA GLN A 125 -2.89 8.61 -15.32
C GLN A 125 -3.63 7.39 -14.76
N LEU A 126 -3.34 7.07 -13.50
CA LEU A 126 -3.94 5.95 -12.79
C LEU A 126 -4.95 6.43 -11.76
N PRO A 127 -6.12 5.79 -11.66
CA PRO A 127 -7.04 6.03 -10.56
C PRO A 127 -6.41 5.74 -9.20
N ASP A 128 -6.87 6.45 -8.18
CA ASP A 128 -6.51 6.25 -6.77
C ASP A 128 -5.03 6.48 -6.40
N ILE A 129 -4.24 7.08 -7.30
CA ILE A 129 -2.83 7.37 -7.03
C ILE A 129 -2.66 8.41 -5.91
N GLU A 130 -3.60 9.35 -5.79
CA GLU A 130 -3.65 10.32 -4.70
C GLU A 130 -3.88 9.62 -3.37
N LYS A 131 -4.85 8.68 -3.32
CA LYS A 131 -5.13 7.89 -2.11
C LYS A 131 -3.94 7.03 -1.69
N LEU A 132 -3.19 6.48 -2.64
CA LEU A 132 -1.94 5.78 -2.37
C LEU A 132 -0.90 6.73 -1.72
N SER A 133 -0.82 7.97 -2.22
CA SER A 133 0.09 9.00 -1.71
C SER A 133 -0.30 9.42 -0.29
N ASP A 134 -1.58 9.61 -0.02
CA ASP A 134 -2.10 9.92 1.31
C ASP A 134 -1.77 8.81 2.31
N LEU A 135 -1.93 7.56 1.88
CA LEU A 135 -1.60 6.39 2.68
C LEU A 135 -0.10 6.33 2.99
N LEU A 136 0.75 6.60 2.00
CA LEU A 136 2.20 6.68 2.17
C LEU A 136 2.60 7.80 3.14
N GLY A 137 2.03 9.00 2.97
CA GLY A 137 2.31 10.13 3.87
C GLY A 137 1.89 9.85 5.32
N LYS A 138 0.78 9.13 5.52
CA LYS A 138 0.38 8.65 6.85
C LYS A 138 1.38 7.65 7.43
N ALA A 139 1.89 6.72 6.63
CA ALA A 139 2.90 5.75 7.06
C ALA A 139 4.21 6.44 7.43
N GLU A 140 4.68 7.40 6.63
CA GLU A 140 5.87 8.21 6.91
C GLU A 140 5.72 9.05 8.18
N SER A 141 4.57 9.72 8.35
CA SER A 141 4.26 10.47 9.57
C SER A 141 4.27 9.57 10.81
N CYS A 142 3.69 8.37 10.70
CA CYS A 142 3.72 7.36 11.75
C CYS A 142 5.16 6.95 12.08
N ARG A 143 5.99 6.71 11.05
CA ARG A 143 7.41 6.36 11.21
C ARG A 143 8.19 7.47 11.92
N ALA A 144 8.07 8.72 11.47
CA ALA A 144 8.73 9.86 12.11
C ALA A 144 8.34 9.99 13.58
N ARG A 145 7.05 9.87 13.89
CA ARG A 145 6.54 9.87 15.28
C ARG A 145 7.10 8.72 16.11
N CYS A 146 7.22 7.52 15.54
CA CYS A 146 7.84 6.37 16.23
C CYS A 146 9.32 6.65 16.54
N GLY A 147 10.05 7.25 15.61
CA GLY A 147 11.43 7.65 15.80
C GLY A 147 11.62 8.61 16.98
N GLU A 148 10.75 9.62 17.11
CA GLU A 148 10.81 10.57 18.23
C GLU A 148 10.52 9.89 19.58
N ILE A 149 9.52 9.02 19.65
CA ILE A 149 9.21 8.26 20.87
C ILE A 149 10.41 7.40 21.31
N LEU A 150 11.06 6.72 20.36
CA LEU A 150 12.25 5.91 20.65
C LEU A 150 13.40 6.78 21.15
N LYS A 151 13.65 7.95 20.53
CA LYS A 151 14.66 8.90 20.99
C LYS A 151 14.37 9.42 22.40
N ASP A 152 13.12 9.80 22.68
CA ASP A 152 12.69 10.30 23.99
C ASP A 152 12.87 9.23 25.07
N HIS A 153 12.58 7.96 24.77
CA HIS A 153 12.78 6.85 25.70
C HIS A 153 14.25 6.50 25.93
N ILE A 154 15.11 6.69 24.93
CA ILE A 154 16.57 6.52 25.07
C ILE A 154 17.16 7.69 25.89
N SER A 155 16.58 8.88 25.77
CA SER A 155 17.09 10.12 26.39
C SER A 155 16.54 10.39 27.80
N LEU A 156 15.35 9.88 28.16
CA LEU A 156 14.77 10.04 29.50
C LEU A 156 15.35 9.04 30.50
N LYS A 157 16.39 9.48 31.21
CA LYS A 157 16.84 8.92 32.49
C LYS A 157 15.95 9.35 33.68
N GLY A 158 14.78 9.95 33.47
CA GLY A 158 13.84 10.21 34.57
C GLY A 158 12.63 11.06 34.22
N GLY A 159 11.47 10.66 34.77
CA GLY A 159 10.37 11.58 35.11
C GLY A 159 9.27 11.82 34.08
N SER A 160 8.21 11.01 34.18
CA SER A 160 6.77 11.36 34.06
C SER A 160 6.29 12.41 33.05
N ASN A 161 5.67 11.95 31.94
CA ASN A 161 4.28 12.26 31.49
C ASN A 161 3.86 11.54 30.17
N ASN A 162 4.64 10.57 29.71
CA ASN A 162 4.68 10.10 28.32
C ASN A 162 3.67 8.95 28.02
N ALA A 163 3.07 8.35 29.05
CA ALA A 163 2.28 7.12 28.91
C ALA A 163 0.88 7.33 28.29
N VAL A 164 0.27 8.50 28.50
CA VAL A 164 -1.09 8.80 27.99
C VAL A 164 -1.04 9.18 26.52
N MET A 165 0.00 9.93 26.12
CA MET A 165 0.26 10.20 24.70
C MET A 165 0.44 8.86 23.98
N SER A 166 1.45 8.07 24.33
CA SER A 166 1.85 6.86 23.59
C SER A 166 0.73 5.83 23.30
N ASN A 167 -0.29 5.73 24.16
CA ASN A 167 -1.42 4.80 23.97
C ASN A 167 -2.38 5.21 22.84
N ALA A 168 -2.46 6.51 22.50
CA ALA A 168 -3.18 6.99 21.32
C ALA A 168 -2.42 6.69 20.02
N TYR A 169 -1.08 6.74 20.04
CA TYR A 169 -0.20 6.52 18.88
C TYR A 169 -0.21 5.07 18.40
N SER A 170 -0.24 4.11 19.35
CA SER A 170 -0.39 2.68 19.03
C SER A 170 -1.72 2.39 18.32
N LYS A 171 -2.79 3.11 18.69
CA LYS A 171 -4.09 2.98 18.02
C LYS A 171 -4.11 3.58 16.62
N ASP A 172 -3.50 4.75 16.42
CA ASP A 172 -3.37 5.37 15.11
C ASP A 172 -2.55 4.50 14.14
N GLY A 173 -1.39 3.99 14.59
CA GLY A 173 -0.51 3.12 13.80
C GLY A 173 -1.15 1.77 13.47
N ALA A 174 -1.86 1.16 14.43
CA ALA A 174 -2.61 -0.07 14.20
C ALA A 174 -3.77 0.11 13.20
N SER A 175 -4.34 1.32 13.12
CA SER A 175 -5.42 1.66 12.18
C SER A 175 -4.92 1.76 10.72
N LEU A 176 -3.64 2.07 10.51
CA LEU A 176 -3.07 2.25 9.17
C LEU A 176 -2.96 0.96 8.36
N ARG A 177 -3.06 -0.22 9.00
CA ARG A 177 -2.90 -1.54 8.35
C ARG A 177 -1.66 -1.62 7.44
N ILE A 178 -0.64 -0.82 7.75
CA ILE A 178 0.68 -0.82 7.12
C ILE A 178 1.69 -1.20 8.19
N LYS A 179 2.55 -2.15 7.86
CA LYS A 179 3.70 -2.50 8.68
C LYS A 179 4.76 -1.42 8.49
N VAL A 180 4.97 -0.64 9.53
CA VAL A 180 6.12 0.24 9.66
C VAL A 180 7.14 -0.49 10.53
N ASP A 181 8.37 -0.60 10.04
CA ASP A 181 9.52 -1.24 10.70
C ASP A 181 9.64 -0.89 12.20
N GLN A 182 9.45 0.37 12.54
CA GLN A 182 9.62 0.90 13.90
C GLN A 182 8.44 0.65 14.85
N LEU A 183 7.24 0.29 14.35
CA LEU A 183 6.05 0.12 15.21
C LEU A 183 6.19 -1.03 16.21
N SER A 184 6.77 -2.15 15.78
CA SER A 184 6.99 -3.32 16.64
C SER A 184 7.97 -3.02 17.78
N LEU A 185 9.00 -2.20 17.50
CA LEU A 185 9.99 -1.78 18.48
C LEU A 185 9.37 -0.82 19.51
N VAL A 186 8.55 0.13 19.07
CA VAL A 186 7.81 1.03 19.96
C VAL A 186 6.87 0.25 20.88
N GLU A 187 6.13 -0.74 20.36
CA GLU A 187 5.25 -1.57 21.19
C GLU A 187 6.03 -2.37 22.26
N CYS A 188 7.22 -2.88 21.90
CA CYS A 188 8.12 -3.56 22.84
C CYS A 188 8.62 -2.62 23.93
N GLU A 189 9.11 -1.42 23.56
CA GLU A 189 9.58 -0.43 24.53
C GLU A 189 8.46 0.09 25.44
N LEU A 190 7.23 0.17 24.93
CA LEU A 190 6.06 0.50 25.74
C LEU A 190 5.73 -0.59 26.77
N LYS A 191 5.81 -1.87 26.39
CA LYS A 191 5.66 -2.99 27.33
C LYS A 191 6.73 -2.91 28.42
N LYS A 192 7.99 -2.67 28.07
CA LYS A 192 9.09 -2.48 29.03
C LYS A 192 8.86 -1.28 29.95
N ALA A 193 8.42 -0.15 29.42
CA ALA A 193 8.11 1.05 30.21
C ALA A 193 6.96 0.80 31.19
N ARG A 194 5.92 0.07 30.79
CA ARG A 194 4.81 -0.33 31.67
C ARG A 194 5.29 -1.24 32.81
N CYS A 195 6.19 -2.19 32.54
CA CYS A 195 6.80 -3.03 33.56
C CYS A 195 7.63 -2.22 34.57
N ARG A 196 8.42 -1.24 34.12
CA ARG A 196 9.20 -0.34 35.00
C ARG A 196 8.30 0.44 35.96
N LYS A 197 7.22 1.05 35.46
CA LYS A 197 6.22 1.74 36.30
C LYS A 197 5.51 0.80 37.27
N GLY A 198 5.20 -0.42 36.84
CA GLY A 198 4.63 -1.45 37.72
C GLY A 198 5.56 -1.74 38.90
N ALA A 199 6.84 -1.99 38.61
CA ALA A 199 7.85 -2.24 39.62
C ALA A 199 8.07 -1.05 40.57
N GLU A 200 8.16 0.19 40.06
CA GLU A 200 8.21 1.40 40.89
C GLU A 200 6.98 1.53 41.80
N GLY A 201 5.79 1.23 41.27
CA GLY A 201 4.55 1.24 42.03
C GLY A 201 4.49 0.15 43.12
N TYR A 202 5.11 -1.01 42.89
CA TYR A 202 5.26 -2.05 43.91
C TYR A 202 6.29 -1.65 44.98
N ILE A 203 7.45 -1.15 44.58
CA ILE A 203 8.52 -0.72 45.51
C ILE A 203 8.06 0.44 46.39
N LEU A 204 7.31 1.41 45.85
CA LEU A 204 6.72 2.50 46.64
C LEU A 204 5.65 2.01 47.61
N ARG A 205 4.90 0.96 47.24
CA ARG A 205 3.89 0.33 48.11
C ARG A 205 4.52 -0.50 49.23
N GLU A 206 5.62 -1.20 48.95
CA GLU A 206 6.42 -1.87 49.97
C GLU A 206 7.15 -0.89 50.87
N ARG A 207 7.72 0.20 50.34
CA ARG A 207 8.33 1.26 51.17
C ARG A 207 7.32 1.93 52.10
N SER A 208 6.11 2.22 51.61
CA SER A 208 5.04 2.74 52.46
C SER A 208 4.57 1.71 53.49
N PHE A 209 4.56 0.40 53.18
CA PHE A 209 4.27 -0.66 54.15
C PHE A 209 5.38 -0.82 55.23
N VAL A 210 6.64 -0.67 54.84
CA VAL A 210 7.80 -0.69 55.75
C VAL A 210 7.88 0.56 56.62
N ASP A 211 7.59 1.74 56.07
CA ASP A 211 7.54 3.00 56.85
C ASP A 211 6.34 3.02 57.82
N MET A 212 5.20 2.45 57.42
CA MET A 212 4.06 2.27 58.33
C MET A 212 4.39 1.26 59.44
N SER A 213 5.10 0.17 59.14
CA SER A 213 5.53 -0.81 60.15
C SER A 213 6.57 -0.24 61.14
N LYS A 214 7.42 0.70 60.72
CA LYS A 214 8.37 1.39 61.60
C LYS A 214 7.72 2.40 62.53
N HIS A 215 6.62 3.03 62.10
CA HIS A 215 5.87 3.98 62.94
C HIS A 215 5.07 3.31 64.05
N TRP A 216 4.72 2.02 63.89
CA TRP A 216 4.01 1.21 64.89
C TRP A 216 4.93 0.41 65.83
N MET A 217 6.26 0.43 65.60
CA MET A 217 7.26 -0.17 66.50
C MET A 217 7.91 0.88 67.42
N LEU A 218 7.09 1.64 68.18
CA LEU A 218 7.52 2.35 69.38
C LEU A 218 7.10 1.56 70.63
N PRO A 219 7.91 1.50 71.69
CA PRO A 219 7.76 0.51 72.74
C PRO A 219 6.56 0.81 73.66
N CYS A 220 5.52 -0.02 73.58
CA CYS A 220 4.52 -0.11 74.65
C CYS A 220 5.16 -0.75 75.89
N ASN A 221 5.77 0.07 76.74
CA ASN A 221 6.13 -0.33 78.10
C ASN A 221 4.85 -0.56 78.91
N GLY A 222 4.62 -1.82 79.27
CA GLY A 222 3.87 -2.21 80.46
C GLY A 222 2.35 -2.20 80.36
N ARG A 223 1.77 -3.32 79.91
CA ARG A 223 0.73 -4.07 80.66
C ARG A 223 0.43 -5.42 80.00
N LYS A 224 0.30 -6.44 80.86
CA LYS A 224 0.29 -7.89 80.59
C LYS A 224 -0.74 -8.30 79.54
N SER A 225 -0.30 -8.99 78.49
CA SER A 225 -1.17 -9.69 77.53
C SER A 225 -1.36 -11.16 77.94
N LYS A 226 -2.62 -11.58 78.07
CA LYS A 226 -3.02 -12.99 78.11
C LYS A 226 -2.72 -13.63 76.76
N ILE A 227 -2.02 -14.76 76.79
CA ILE A 227 -1.80 -15.64 75.64
C ILE A 227 -3.10 -16.42 75.43
N TYR A 228 -3.71 -16.32 74.25
CA TYR A 228 -4.59 -17.34 73.71
C TYR A 228 -3.87 -18.00 72.54
N SER A 229 -3.55 -19.28 72.69
CA SER A 229 -3.11 -20.16 71.61
C SER A 229 -4.34 -20.64 70.83
N CYS A 230 -4.36 -20.45 69.52
CA CYS A 230 -5.26 -21.20 68.64
C CYS A 230 -4.59 -22.52 68.26
N THR A 231 -5.15 -23.63 68.75
CA THR A 231 -5.24 -24.90 68.02
C THR A 231 -6.27 -24.80 66.92
#